data_AF-T5KYJ6-F1
#
_entry.id   AF-T5KYJ6-F1
#
_cell.length_a   1.000
_cell.length_b   1.000
_cell.length_c   1.000
_cell.angle_alpha   90.00
_cell.angle_beta   90.00
_cell.angle_gamma   90.00
#
_symmetry.space_group_name_H-M   'P 1'
#
loop_
_entity.id
_entity.type
_entity.pdbx_description
1 polymer ?
#
loop_
_entity_poly.entity_id
_entity_poly.type
_entity_poly.pdbx_seq_one_letter_code
_entity_poly.pdbx_strand_id
1 'polypeptide(L)'
;MISPADFDTLAHVPDVAKPSAMWLWLNLDPLGRGLLNPAMISALMYPTLDLTPDEVFEHLVVLTESGFLTTYLAPDPESRETVEWILLLHPLKVDLRGTKISTPEPPPALHGPSMAMGGGGRARARGSARERARAGVWAEDAARAAAWDAVQEDREPAPERPERPAVLDAPPMFCDEHMPRGAGTKKCGPCRDRRLLRDEWMQRRVYEDRLTEFYEHDQHDEIEEVWGGDPF
;
A
#
# COMPACT_ATOMS: atom_id res chain seq x y z
N MET A 1 -7.71 21.81 26.72
CA MET A 1 -8.48 20.57 26.93
C MET A 1 -9.42 20.46 25.75
N ILE A 2 -9.37 19.34 25.01
CA ILE A 2 -10.27 19.10 23.88
C ILE A 2 -11.68 18.95 24.44
N SER A 3 -12.61 19.75 23.95
CA SER A 3 -14.00 19.77 24.39
C SER A 3 -14.85 18.82 23.56
N PRO A 4 -16.02 18.36 24.06
CA PRO A 4 -16.98 17.59 23.27
C PRO A 4 -17.39 18.29 21.97
N ALA A 5 -17.50 19.63 21.99
CA ALA A 5 -17.83 20.43 20.82
C ALA A 5 -16.72 20.42 19.75
N ASP A 6 -15.47 20.17 20.13
CA ASP A 6 -14.41 19.96 19.15
C ASP A 6 -14.68 18.65 18.40
N PHE A 7 -15.01 17.56 19.10
CA PHE A 7 -15.34 16.26 18.46
C PHE A 7 -16.53 16.31 17.49
N ASP A 8 -17.49 17.22 17.66
CA ASP A 8 -18.60 17.40 16.72
C ASP A 8 -18.12 17.76 15.30
N THR A 9 -16.96 18.40 15.18
CA THR A 9 -16.37 18.73 13.87
C THR A 9 -15.82 17.49 13.15
N LEU A 10 -15.49 16.41 13.88
CA LEU A 10 -15.11 15.12 13.30
C LEU A 10 -16.32 14.26 12.93
N ALA A 11 -17.54 14.62 13.35
CA ALA A 11 -18.74 13.82 13.08
C ALA A 11 -19.02 13.68 11.57
N HIS A 12 -18.63 14.69 10.78
CA HIS A 12 -18.83 14.76 9.34
C HIS A 12 -17.66 14.19 8.53
N VAL A 13 -16.55 13.84 9.20
CA VAL A 13 -15.38 13.23 8.57
C VAL A 13 -15.62 11.72 8.44
N PRO A 14 -15.41 11.12 7.25
CA PRO A 14 -15.48 9.67 7.08
C PRO A 14 -14.52 8.92 8.00
N ASP A 15 -14.97 7.77 8.53
CA ASP A 15 -14.23 7.02 9.56
C ASP A 15 -12.80 6.67 9.15
N VAL A 16 -12.57 6.36 7.87
CA VAL A 16 -11.26 6.05 7.30
C VAL A 16 -10.25 7.21 7.47
N ALA A 17 -10.71 8.47 7.38
CA ALA A 17 -9.86 9.64 7.46
C ALA A 17 -9.78 10.27 8.87
N LYS A 18 -10.58 9.80 9.83
CA LYS A 18 -10.58 10.30 11.22
C LYS A 18 -9.23 10.18 11.91
N PRO A 19 -8.44 9.09 11.75
CA PRO A 19 -7.11 8.99 12.36
C PRO A 19 -6.19 10.12 11.88
N SER A 20 -6.16 10.40 10.57
CA SER A 20 -5.38 11.50 10.00
C SER A 20 -5.90 12.86 10.44
N ALA A 21 -7.22 13.05 10.53
CA ALA A 21 -7.84 14.28 11.02
C ALA A 21 -7.40 14.60 12.46
N MET A 22 -7.49 13.60 13.35
CA MET A 22 -7.09 13.71 14.75
C MET A 22 -5.59 13.99 14.87
N TRP A 23 -4.77 13.29 14.08
CA TRP A 23 -3.33 13.52 14.09
C TRP A 23 -2.99 14.95 13.65
N LEU A 24 -3.61 15.48 12.59
CA LEU A 24 -3.39 16.85 12.12
C LEU A 24 -3.75 17.87 13.20
N TRP A 25 -4.86 17.67 13.92
CA TRP A 25 -5.23 18.55 15.03
C TRP A 25 -4.19 18.66 16.13
N LEU A 26 -3.51 17.55 16.41
CA LEU A 26 -2.57 17.47 17.52
C LEU A 26 -1.16 17.92 17.13
N ASN A 27 -0.82 17.87 15.84
CA ASN A 27 0.55 18.02 15.37
C ASN A 27 0.78 19.21 14.43
N LEU A 28 -0.28 19.83 13.91
CA LEU A 28 -0.15 21.11 13.21
C LEU A 28 0.08 22.27 14.19
N ASP A 29 0.41 23.43 13.63
CA ASP A 29 0.58 24.62 14.45
C ASP A 29 -0.72 24.99 15.20
N PRO A 30 -0.65 25.88 16.22
CA PRO A 30 -1.81 26.34 16.99
C PRO A 30 -2.97 26.94 16.18
N LEU A 31 -2.73 27.35 14.93
CA LEU A 31 -3.71 27.91 14.02
C LEU A 31 -4.20 26.87 12.98
N GLY A 32 -3.80 25.61 13.13
CA GLY A 32 -4.14 24.51 12.24
C GLY A 32 -3.44 24.57 10.89
N ARG A 33 -2.21 25.07 10.83
CA ARG A 33 -1.45 25.23 9.58
C ARG A 33 -0.26 24.29 9.55
N GLY A 34 0.06 23.82 8.36
CA GLY A 34 1.25 23.01 8.10
C GLY A 34 1.50 22.79 6.62
N LEU A 35 2.67 22.27 6.29
CA LEU A 35 3.04 22.00 4.90
C LEU A 35 2.21 20.83 4.34
N LEU A 36 1.68 20.97 3.13
CA LEU A 36 1.03 19.86 2.42
C LEU A 36 2.10 18.97 1.78
N ASN A 37 2.63 18.03 2.56
CA ASN A 37 3.57 17.02 2.06
C ASN A 37 3.18 15.64 2.63
N PRO A 38 2.47 14.80 1.85
CA PRO A 38 1.99 13.49 2.32
C PRO A 38 3.12 12.56 2.79
N ALA A 39 4.26 12.56 2.10
CA ALA A 39 5.41 11.73 2.47
C ALA A 39 6.00 12.16 3.82
N MET A 40 6.12 13.46 4.06
CA MET A 40 6.57 13.99 5.34
C MET A 40 5.56 13.70 6.46
N ILE A 41 4.26 13.90 6.19
CA ILE A 41 3.19 13.66 7.17
C ILE A 41 3.14 12.17 7.56
N SER A 42 3.18 11.27 6.57
CA SER A 42 3.28 9.81 6.78
C SER A 42 4.48 9.46 7.67
N ALA A 43 5.66 10.01 7.38
CA ALA A 43 6.86 9.76 8.17
C ALA A 43 6.74 10.27 9.63
N LEU A 44 6.03 11.37 9.87
CA LEU A 44 5.78 11.93 11.21
C LEU A 44 4.66 11.19 11.96
N MET A 45 3.76 10.51 11.24
CA MET A 45 2.73 9.65 11.81
C MET A 45 3.30 8.33 12.34
N TYR A 46 4.40 7.84 11.78
CA TYR A 46 5.06 6.62 12.22
C TYR A 46 5.74 6.78 13.61
N PRO A 47 5.66 5.78 14.51
CA PRO A 47 4.99 4.49 14.37
C PRO A 47 3.53 4.50 14.87
N THR A 48 2.99 5.66 15.23
CA THR A 48 1.64 5.76 15.85
C THR A 48 0.50 5.43 14.88
N LEU A 49 0.63 5.84 13.62
CA LEU A 49 -0.25 5.46 12.52
C LEU A 49 0.66 5.01 11.38
N ASP A 50 0.56 3.74 11.00
CA ASP A 50 1.34 3.15 9.91
C ASP A 50 0.59 3.35 8.59
N LEU A 51 0.53 4.60 8.14
CA LEU A 51 -0.10 4.99 6.88
C LEU A 51 0.97 5.34 5.86
N THR A 52 0.85 4.78 4.66
CA THR A 52 1.68 5.11 3.50
C THR A 52 1.43 6.56 3.03
N PRO A 53 2.37 7.18 2.30
CA PRO A 53 2.15 8.51 1.72
C PRO A 53 0.89 8.61 0.85
N ASP A 54 0.55 7.55 0.12
CA ASP A 54 -0.63 7.51 -0.75
C ASP A 54 -1.92 7.47 0.07
N GLU A 55 -1.99 6.65 1.12
CA GLU A 55 -3.14 6.62 2.05
C GLU A 55 -3.32 7.98 2.76
N VAL A 56 -2.22 8.60 3.20
CA VAL A 56 -2.28 9.96 3.78
C VAL A 56 -2.82 10.96 2.76
N PHE A 57 -2.40 10.87 1.49
CA PHE A 57 -2.92 11.74 0.45
C PHE A 57 -4.42 11.54 0.22
N GLU A 58 -4.89 10.30 0.13
CA GLU A 58 -6.31 9.97 0.01
C GLU A 58 -7.12 10.53 1.18
N HIS A 59 -6.62 10.37 2.41
CA HIS A 59 -7.27 10.94 3.59
C HIS A 59 -7.33 12.46 3.52
N LEU A 60 -6.27 13.16 3.08
CA LEU A 60 -6.26 14.62 2.94
C LEU A 60 -7.30 15.10 1.90
N VAL A 61 -7.52 14.33 0.83
CA VAL A 61 -8.59 14.62 -0.15
C VAL A 61 -9.95 14.52 0.53
N VAL A 62 -10.22 13.41 1.22
CA VAL A 62 -11.48 13.19 1.96
C VAL A 62 -11.71 14.28 3.02
N LEU A 63 -10.66 14.73 3.70
CA LEU A 63 -10.74 15.82 4.68
C LEU A 63 -11.02 17.18 4.04
N THR A 64 -10.56 17.39 2.81
CA THR A 64 -10.90 18.60 2.05
C THR A 64 -12.37 18.58 1.63
N GLU A 65 -12.86 17.43 1.16
CA GLU A 65 -14.24 17.27 0.69
C GLU A 65 -15.27 17.34 1.82
N SER A 66 -14.94 16.80 2.99
CA SER A 66 -15.75 16.92 4.20
C SER A 66 -15.73 18.32 4.82
N GLY A 67 -14.92 19.25 4.30
CA GLY A 67 -14.78 20.60 4.83
C GLY A 67 -14.08 20.64 6.18
N PHE A 68 -13.25 19.65 6.50
CA PHE A 68 -12.41 19.65 7.70
C PHE A 68 -11.18 20.55 7.52
N LEU A 69 -10.61 20.56 6.31
CA LEU A 69 -9.46 21.39 5.95
C LEU A 69 -9.62 22.02 4.56
N THR A 70 -8.78 23.01 4.28
CA THR A 70 -8.55 23.56 2.95
C THR A 70 -7.05 23.67 2.69
N THR A 71 -6.66 23.95 1.46
CA THR A 71 -5.27 24.24 1.11
C THR A 71 -5.10 25.66 0.60
N TYR A 72 -3.88 26.18 0.71
CA TYR A 72 -3.48 27.47 0.17
C TYR A 72 -2.03 27.46 -0.30
N LEU A 73 -1.67 28.37 -1.22
CA LEU A 73 -0.30 28.53 -1.67
C LEU A 73 0.36 29.67 -0.91
N ALA A 74 1.56 29.43 -0.41
CA ALA A 74 2.38 30.43 0.26
C ALA A 74 3.87 30.09 0.15
N PRO A 75 4.77 31.10 0.21
CA PRO A 75 6.21 30.84 0.20
C PRO A 75 6.63 30.09 1.46
N ASP A 76 7.45 29.07 1.26
CA ASP A 76 8.09 28.35 2.36
C ASP A 76 9.10 29.27 3.10
N PRO A 77 9.09 29.33 4.43
CA PRO A 77 10.01 30.19 5.19
C PRO A 77 11.50 29.88 4.95
N GLU A 78 11.83 28.63 4.63
CA GLU A 78 13.21 28.18 4.47
C GLU A 78 13.65 28.30 3.00
N SER A 79 12.91 27.69 2.06
CA SER A 79 13.28 27.66 0.65
C SER A 79 12.88 28.90 -0.14
N ARG A 80 11.90 29.67 0.37
CA ARG A 80 11.22 30.79 -0.32
C ARG A 80 10.45 30.40 -1.59
N GLU A 81 10.39 29.11 -1.91
CA GLU A 81 9.58 28.62 -3.02
C GLU A 81 8.10 28.62 -2.62
N THR A 82 7.22 28.87 -3.59
CA THR A 82 5.78 28.80 -3.32
C THR A 82 5.35 27.34 -3.27
N VAL A 83 4.89 26.91 -2.10
CA VAL A 83 4.45 25.54 -1.84
C VAL A 83 3.00 25.52 -1.36
N GLU A 84 2.39 24.33 -1.36
CA GLU A 84 1.02 24.13 -0.87
C GLU A 84 1.03 23.86 0.64
N TRP A 85 0.12 24.53 1.35
CA TRP A 85 -0.05 24.47 2.80
C TRP A 85 -1.47 23.99 3.13
N ILE A 86 -1.61 23.28 4.24
CA ILE A 86 -2.85 22.87 4.88
C ILE A 86 -3.33 24.00 5.81
N LEU A 87 -4.64 24.25 5.82
CA LEU A 87 -5.33 25.07 6.80
C LEU A 87 -6.54 24.29 7.33
N LEU A 88 -6.53 23.93 8.61
CA LEU A 88 -7.70 23.38 9.27
C LEU A 88 -8.77 24.47 9.41
N LEU A 89 -10.01 24.13 9.08
CA LEU A 89 -11.13 25.06 9.18
C LEU A 89 -11.65 25.19 10.62
N HIS A 90 -11.37 24.17 11.43
CA HIS A 90 -11.75 24.11 12.84
C HIS A 90 -10.54 23.67 13.70
N PRO A 91 -9.48 24.48 13.85
CA PRO A 91 -8.34 24.13 14.69
C PRO A 91 -8.73 24.10 16.17
N LEU A 92 -8.01 23.30 16.97
CA LEU A 92 -8.21 23.24 18.41
C LEU A 92 -7.92 24.60 19.07
N LYS A 93 -8.81 25.01 19.97
CA LYS A 93 -8.61 26.25 20.74
C LYS A 93 -7.49 26.05 21.75
N VAL A 94 -6.36 26.73 21.53
CA VAL A 94 -5.19 26.74 22.42
C VAL A 94 -4.85 28.16 22.83
N ASP A 95 -4.19 28.33 23.98
CA ASP A 95 -3.67 29.63 24.39
C ASP A 95 -2.46 29.99 23.52
N LEU A 96 -2.54 31.14 22.84
CA LEU A 96 -1.51 31.63 21.91
C LEU A 96 -0.48 32.53 22.59
N ARG A 97 -0.65 32.87 23.88
CA ARG A 97 0.26 33.77 24.59
C ARG A 97 1.69 33.22 24.63
N GLY A 98 2.61 33.95 24.01
CA GLY A 98 4.04 33.60 23.98
C GLY A 98 4.42 32.59 22.89
N THR A 99 3.46 32.12 22.08
CA THR A 99 3.74 31.18 21.00
C THR A 99 4.28 31.92 19.78
N LYS A 100 5.43 31.47 19.26
CA LYS A 100 5.98 31.96 17.99
C LYS A 100 5.44 31.09 16.86
N ILE A 101 4.83 31.72 15.87
CA ILE A 101 4.27 31.06 14.68
C ILE A 101 5.11 31.50 13.49
N SER A 102 5.75 30.53 12.84
CA SER A 102 6.58 30.73 11.65
C SER A 102 5.89 30.28 10.36
N THR A 103 4.72 29.64 10.47
CA THR A 103 3.93 29.23 9.30
C THR A 103 3.39 30.47 8.57
N PRO A 104 3.41 30.46 7.23
CA PRO A 104 2.94 31.59 6.46
C PRO A 104 1.43 31.77 6.61
N GLU A 105 1.00 33.03 6.61
CA GLU A 105 -0.41 33.38 6.74
C GLU A 105 -1.18 33.07 5.44
N PRO A 106 -2.37 32.44 5.51
CA PRO A 106 -3.17 32.21 4.33
C PRO A 106 -3.67 33.53 3.74
N PRO A 107 -3.94 33.57 2.42
CA PRO A 107 -4.53 34.73 1.77
C PRO A 107 -5.81 35.22 2.48
N PRO A 108 -6.04 36.55 2.56
CA PRO A 108 -7.13 37.12 3.36
C PRO A 108 -8.54 36.65 3.00
N ALA A 109 -8.73 36.10 1.80
CA ALA A 109 -9.99 35.52 1.34
C ALA A 109 -10.37 34.19 2.04
N LEU A 110 -9.51 33.65 2.90
CA LEU A 110 -9.66 32.33 3.52
C LEU A 110 -9.91 32.37 5.05
N HIS A 111 -9.95 33.54 5.70
CA HIS A 111 -10.29 33.65 7.12
C HIS A 111 -11.83 33.65 7.32
N GLY A 112 -12.41 32.64 8.00
CA GLY A 112 -13.89 32.50 8.21
C GLY A 112 -14.46 33.27 9.43
N PRO A 113 -15.80 33.41 9.60
CA PRO A 113 -16.82 32.33 9.45
C PRO A 113 -18.04 32.62 8.52
N SER A 114 -18.76 31.55 8.16
CA SER A 114 -19.82 31.38 7.14
C SER A 114 -21.05 32.31 7.17
N MET A 115 -21.54 32.75 5.99
CA MET A 115 -22.90 32.53 5.42
C MET A 115 -23.21 33.54 4.28
N ALA A 116 -23.65 32.99 3.14
CA ALA A 116 -24.33 33.64 2.01
C ALA A 116 -23.57 34.72 1.18
N MET A 117 -23.16 34.34 -0.04
CA MET A 117 -23.58 34.93 -1.33
C MET A 117 -22.55 34.64 -2.45
N GLY A 118 -22.96 33.85 -3.44
CA GLY A 118 -22.65 34.14 -4.86
C GLY A 118 -21.22 34.00 -5.40
N GLY A 119 -20.33 33.23 -4.78
CA GLY A 119 -18.93 33.05 -5.25
C GLY A 119 -18.62 31.74 -6.00
N GLY A 120 -19.62 30.91 -6.31
CA GLY A 120 -19.46 29.52 -6.75
C GLY A 120 -18.82 29.27 -8.13
N GLY A 121 -18.40 30.31 -8.86
CA GLY A 121 -17.89 30.17 -10.23
C GLY A 121 -16.40 29.81 -10.32
N ARG A 122 -15.54 30.40 -9.49
CA ARG A 122 -14.08 30.27 -9.67
C ARG A 122 -13.46 29.07 -8.95
N ALA A 123 -13.96 28.71 -7.76
CA ALA A 123 -13.51 27.51 -7.05
C ALA A 123 -14.01 26.22 -7.71
N ARG A 124 -15.28 26.15 -8.16
CA ARG A 124 -15.79 25.01 -8.95
C ARG A 124 -15.13 24.90 -10.33
N ALA A 125 -14.85 26.00 -11.02
CA ALA A 125 -14.16 25.96 -12.31
C ALA A 125 -12.67 25.58 -12.20
N ARG A 126 -11.99 25.95 -11.10
CA ARG A 126 -10.63 25.46 -10.80
C ARG A 126 -10.63 24.02 -10.31
N GLY A 127 -11.63 23.62 -9.52
CA GLY A 127 -11.90 22.23 -9.16
C GLY A 127 -12.04 21.38 -10.42
N SER A 128 -12.86 21.81 -11.39
CA SER A 128 -13.06 21.09 -12.65
C SER A 128 -11.88 21.14 -13.61
N ALA A 129 -11.03 22.18 -13.55
CA ALA A 129 -9.78 22.21 -14.31
C ALA A 129 -8.71 21.29 -13.69
N ARG A 130 -8.58 21.27 -12.36
CA ARG A 130 -7.69 20.37 -11.62
C ARG A 130 -8.15 18.92 -11.76
N GLU A 131 -9.46 18.68 -11.72
CA GLU A 131 -10.09 17.39 -11.98
C GLU A 131 -9.86 16.91 -13.42
N ARG A 132 -10.04 17.78 -14.43
CA ARG A 132 -9.72 17.42 -15.83
C ARG A 132 -8.23 17.16 -16.05
N ALA A 133 -7.35 17.93 -15.42
CA ALA A 133 -5.91 17.70 -15.50
C ALA A 133 -5.52 16.38 -14.83
N ARG A 134 -6.09 16.06 -13.66
CA ARG A 134 -5.86 14.77 -12.97
C ARG A 134 -6.45 13.59 -13.72
N ALA A 135 -7.67 13.72 -14.25
CA ALA A 135 -8.26 12.70 -15.11
C ALA A 135 -7.42 12.49 -16.38
N GLY A 136 -6.80 13.55 -16.91
CA GLY A 136 -5.81 13.48 -17.98
C GLY A 136 -4.56 12.69 -17.57
N VAL A 137 -3.95 13.03 -16.44
CA VAL A 137 -2.75 12.33 -15.92
C VAL A 137 -3.07 10.87 -15.58
N TRP A 138 -4.19 10.58 -14.93
CA TRP A 138 -4.62 9.21 -14.65
C TRP A 138 -4.92 8.43 -15.92
N ALA A 139 -5.49 9.05 -16.96
CA ALA A 139 -5.66 8.42 -18.26
C ALA A 139 -4.31 8.17 -18.95
N GLU A 140 -3.34 9.07 -18.83
CA GLU A 140 -1.97 8.88 -19.32
C GLU A 140 -1.24 7.77 -18.56
N ASP A 141 -1.41 7.71 -17.24
CA ASP A 141 -0.83 6.68 -16.38
C ASP A 141 -1.45 5.31 -16.63
N ALA A 142 -2.78 5.25 -16.79
CA ALA A 142 -3.50 4.04 -17.17
C ALA A 142 -3.12 3.58 -18.59
N ALA A 143 -2.95 4.51 -19.54
CA ALA A 143 -2.48 4.18 -20.88
C ALA A 143 -1.03 3.69 -20.87
N ARG A 144 -0.18 4.26 -20.01
CA ARG A 144 1.21 3.82 -19.82
C ARG A 144 1.28 2.46 -19.13
N ALA A 145 0.43 2.20 -18.15
CA ALA A 145 0.28 0.90 -17.51
C ALA A 145 -0.18 -0.15 -18.52
N ALA A 146 -1.26 0.12 -19.27
CA ALA A 146 -1.74 -0.77 -20.33
C ALA A 146 -0.71 -1.01 -21.43
N ALA A 147 0.10 0.01 -21.79
CA ALA A 147 1.21 -0.16 -22.72
C ALA A 147 2.33 -1.04 -22.14
N TRP A 148 2.56 -0.98 -20.83
CA TRP A 148 3.52 -1.85 -20.15
C TRP A 148 3.00 -3.29 -20.00
N ASP A 149 1.71 -3.44 -19.71
CA ASP A 149 1.03 -4.74 -19.67
C ASP A 149 1.05 -5.41 -21.04
N ALA A 150 0.78 -4.68 -22.12
CA ALA A 150 0.92 -5.19 -23.48
C ALA A 150 2.35 -5.67 -23.81
N VAL A 151 3.37 -4.97 -23.30
CA VAL A 151 4.77 -5.40 -23.42
C VAL A 151 5.07 -6.67 -22.61
N GLN A 152 4.37 -6.90 -21.50
CA GLN A 152 4.50 -8.15 -20.72
C GLN A 152 3.68 -9.30 -21.32
N GLU A 153 2.50 -9.04 -21.89
CA GLU A 153 1.70 -10.04 -22.61
C GLU A 153 2.41 -10.54 -23.86
N ASP A 154 3.09 -9.64 -24.60
CA ASP A 154 3.90 -9.98 -25.77
C ASP A 154 5.25 -10.62 -25.41
N ARG A 155 5.59 -10.71 -24.12
CA ARG A 155 6.80 -11.38 -23.68
C ARG A 155 6.59 -12.89 -23.77
N GLU A 156 7.24 -13.53 -24.73
CA GLU A 156 7.30 -14.99 -24.79
C GLU A 156 7.68 -15.52 -23.40
N PRO A 157 6.93 -16.50 -22.86
CA PRO A 157 7.23 -17.08 -21.56
C PRO A 157 8.68 -17.55 -21.59
N ALA A 158 9.46 -17.09 -20.62
CA ALA A 158 10.85 -17.49 -20.49
C ALA A 158 10.89 -19.03 -20.50
N PRO A 159 11.76 -19.68 -21.29
CA PRO A 159 11.80 -21.12 -21.34
C PRO A 159 12.05 -21.65 -19.94
N GLU A 160 11.04 -22.31 -19.37
CA GLU A 160 11.17 -22.96 -18.07
C GLU A 160 12.30 -23.95 -18.15
N ARG A 161 13.26 -23.80 -17.22
CA ARG A 161 14.33 -24.76 -17.10
C ARG A 161 13.69 -26.08 -16.69
N PRO A 162 13.91 -27.18 -17.43
CA PRO A 162 13.37 -28.47 -17.03
C PRO A 162 13.88 -28.83 -15.65
N GLU A 163 12.97 -29.32 -14.81
CA GLU A 163 13.31 -29.79 -13.48
C GLU A 163 14.37 -30.88 -13.56
N ARG A 164 15.34 -30.82 -12.64
CA ARG A 164 16.39 -31.83 -12.56
C ARG A 164 15.74 -33.14 -12.11
N PRO A 165 15.87 -34.24 -12.88
CA PRO A 165 15.26 -35.50 -12.49
C PRO A 165 15.77 -35.98 -11.12
N ALA A 166 14.87 -36.31 -10.20
CA ALA A 166 15.20 -36.77 -8.85
C ALA A 166 16.18 -37.95 -8.84
N VAL A 167 16.20 -38.76 -9.91
CA VAL A 167 17.15 -39.87 -10.12
C VAL A 167 18.62 -39.43 -10.04
N LEU A 168 18.94 -38.19 -10.43
CA LEU A 168 20.31 -37.66 -10.39
C LEU A 168 20.77 -37.30 -8.98
N ASP A 169 19.83 -37.11 -8.05
CA ASP A 169 20.11 -36.78 -6.65
C ASP A 169 19.84 -37.98 -5.71
N ALA A 170 19.34 -39.08 -6.28
CA ALA A 170 19.12 -40.32 -5.57
C ALA A 170 20.45 -40.93 -5.11
N PRO A 171 20.47 -41.62 -3.95
CA PRO A 171 21.61 -42.42 -3.53
C PRO A 171 22.07 -43.38 -4.64
N PRO A 172 23.38 -43.70 -4.72
CA PRO A 172 23.90 -44.59 -5.74
C PRO A 172 23.24 -45.97 -5.65
N MET A 173 22.97 -46.55 -6.82
CA MET A 173 22.32 -47.87 -6.92
C MET A 173 23.20 -49.02 -6.41
N PHE A 174 24.50 -48.78 -6.28
CA PHE A 174 25.50 -49.78 -5.91
C PHE A 174 26.25 -49.32 -4.66
N CYS A 175 26.64 -50.27 -3.80
CA CYS A 175 27.54 -49.99 -2.68
C CYS A 175 28.99 -49.81 -3.16
N ASP A 176 29.82 -49.22 -2.30
CA ASP A 176 31.23 -48.92 -2.59
C ASP A 176 32.05 -50.17 -2.96
N GLU A 177 31.69 -51.33 -2.40
CA GLU A 177 32.30 -52.63 -2.73
C GLU A 177 32.02 -53.06 -4.18
N HIS A 178 30.83 -52.75 -4.69
CA HIS A 178 30.40 -53.07 -6.06
C HIS A 178 30.61 -51.91 -7.04
N MET A 179 31.07 -50.74 -6.56
CA MET A 179 31.28 -49.53 -7.36
C MET A 179 32.45 -48.66 -6.87
N PRO A 180 33.68 -49.19 -6.78
CA PRO A 180 34.82 -48.43 -6.24
C PRO A 180 35.28 -47.25 -7.13
N ARG A 181 34.78 -47.09 -8.37
CA ARG A 181 35.16 -46.01 -9.32
C ARG A 181 33.98 -45.44 -10.14
N GLY A 182 32.75 -45.54 -9.66
CA GLY A 182 31.60 -44.87 -10.30
C GLY A 182 31.06 -45.49 -11.59
N ALA A 183 31.56 -46.66 -12.02
CA ALA A 183 30.99 -47.44 -13.12
C ALA A 183 30.79 -48.90 -12.66
N GLY A 184 29.62 -49.18 -12.08
CA GLY A 184 29.29 -50.51 -11.55
C GLY A 184 29.19 -51.54 -12.67
N THR A 185 30.06 -52.55 -12.65
CA THR A 185 30.09 -53.65 -13.64
C THR A 185 29.17 -54.81 -13.25
N LYS A 186 28.75 -54.90 -11.98
CA LYS A 186 27.87 -55.95 -11.46
C LYS A 186 26.68 -55.34 -10.73
N LYS A 187 25.48 -55.89 -10.98
CA LYS A 187 24.27 -55.52 -10.24
C LYS A 187 24.47 -55.81 -8.75
N CYS A 188 24.12 -54.85 -7.89
CA CYS A 188 24.21 -54.91 -6.42
C CYS A 188 23.25 -55.95 -5.78
N GLY A 189 22.86 -56.99 -6.53
CA GLY A 189 21.94 -58.05 -6.10
C GLY A 189 22.27 -58.70 -4.74
N PRO A 190 23.56 -58.80 -4.32
CA PRO A 190 23.90 -59.29 -2.98
C PRO A 190 23.68 -58.27 -1.84
N CYS A 191 23.89 -56.97 -2.07
CA CYS A 191 23.90 -55.94 -1.01
C CYS A 191 22.57 -55.17 -0.94
N ARG A 192 21.47 -55.92 -0.78
CA ARG A 192 20.07 -55.46 -0.78
C ARG A 192 19.82 -54.09 -0.15
N ASP A 193 20.51 -53.77 0.93
CA ASP A 193 20.34 -52.54 1.72
C ASP A 193 20.51 -51.25 0.91
N ARG A 194 21.50 -51.17 0.00
CA ARG A 194 21.70 -49.94 -0.79
C ARG A 194 20.62 -49.71 -1.84
N ARG A 195 20.09 -50.80 -2.41
CA ARG A 195 18.94 -50.73 -3.32
C ARG A 195 17.68 -50.31 -2.56
N LEU A 196 17.43 -50.90 -1.39
CA LEU A 196 16.28 -50.56 -0.54
C LEU A 196 16.31 -49.09 -0.13
N LEU A 197 17.47 -48.57 0.30
CA LEU A 197 17.64 -47.16 0.66
C LEU A 197 17.35 -46.21 -0.51
N ARG A 198 17.79 -46.58 -1.73
CA ARG A 198 17.52 -45.79 -2.92
C ARG A 198 16.03 -45.82 -3.28
N ASP A 199 15.41 -47.00 -3.23
CA ASP A 199 13.99 -47.17 -3.57
C ASP A 199 13.10 -46.42 -2.56
N GLU A 200 13.41 -46.50 -1.26
CA GLU A 200 12.77 -45.71 -0.19
C GLU A 200 12.93 -44.20 -0.42
N TRP A 201 14.14 -43.74 -0.75
CA TRP A 201 14.39 -42.33 -1.06
C TRP A 201 13.55 -41.84 -2.25
N MET A 202 13.46 -42.65 -3.32
CA MET A 202 12.65 -42.32 -4.51
C MET A 202 11.16 -42.24 -4.17
N GLN A 203 10.66 -43.19 -3.37
CA GLN A 203 9.27 -43.19 -2.91
C GLN A 203 8.96 -41.96 -2.06
N ARG A 204 9.88 -41.58 -1.16
CA ARG A 204 9.73 -40.40 -0.33
C ARG A 204 9.70 -39.11 -1.16
N ARG A 205 10.59 -38.96 -2.15
CA ARG A 205 10.59 -37.79 -3.05
C ARG A 205 9.29 -37.65 -3.82
N VAL A 206 8.81 -38.74 -4.43
CA VAL A 206 7.53 -38.74 -5.14
C VAL A 206 6.36 -38.37 -4.23
N TYR A 207 6.41 -38.77 -2.95
CA TYR A 207 5.38 -38.40 -1.97
C TYR A 207 5.48 -36.93 -1.54
N GLU A 208 6.70 -36.41 -1.33
CA GLU A 208 6.95 -34.99 -1.05
C GLU A 208 6.46 -34.09 -2.19
N ASP A 209 6.75 -34.46 -3.44
CA ASP A 209 6.31 -33.69 -4.62
C ASP A 209 4.77 -33.66 -4.69
N ARG A 210 4.10 -34.81 -4.50
CA ARG A 210 2.63 -34.88 -4.46
C ARG A 210 2.00 -34.09 -3.31
N LEU A 211 2.67 -34.04 -2.15
CA LEU A 211 2.20 -33.22 -1.02
C LEU A 211 2.35 -31.73 -1.33
N THR A 212 3.45 -31.34 -1.97
CA THR A 212 3.66 -29.97 -2.43
C THR A 212 2.56 -29.56 -3.40
N GLU A 213 2.29 -30.38 -4.43
CA GLU A 213 1.19 -30.17 -5.39
C GLU A 213 -0.16 -30.04 -4.68
N PHE A 214 -0.45 -30.90 -3.70
CA PHE A 214 -1.68 -30.85 -2.93
C PHE A 214 -1.84 -29.53 -2.15
N TYR A 215 -0.79 -29.09 -1.44
CA TYR A 215 -0.85 -27.85 -0.66
C TYR A 215 -0.83 -26.58 -1.52
N GLU A 216 -0.22 -26.62 -2.71
CA GLU A 216 -0.26 -25.52 -3.67
C GLU A 216 -1.64 -25.40 -4.33
N HIS A 217 -2.31 -26.51 -4.61
CA HIS A 217 -3.67 -26.51 -5.15
C HIS A 217 -4.73 -26.14 -4.10
N ASP A 218 -4.67 -26.66 -2.87
CA ASP A 218 -5.65 -26.33 -1.81
C ASP A 218 -5.59 -24.85 -1.39
N GLN A 219 -4.42 -24.19 -1.51
CA GLN A 219 -4.27 -22.76 -1.24
C GLN A 219 -4.90 -21.84 -2.31
N HIS A 220 -5.33 -22.38 -3.46
CA HIS A 220 -6.03 -21.61 -4.50
C HIS A 220 -7.56 -21.71 -4.41
N ASP A 221 -8.13 -22.65 -3.65
CA ASP A 221 -9.58 -22.86 -3.57
C ASP A 221 -10.25 -22.25 -2.31
N GLU A 222 -9.50 -21.62 -1.40
CA GLU A 222 -10.05 -20.93 -0.21
C GLU A 222 -10.39 -19.43 -0.44
N ILE A 223 -10.95 -19.03 -1.58
CA ILE A 223 -11.72 -17.77 -1.71
C ILE A 223 -12.85 -17.94 -2.74
N GLU A 224 -13.97 -18.56 -2.37
CA GLU A 224 -15.35 -18.23 -2.83
C GLU A 224 -16.41 -19.21 -2.26
N GLU A 225 -16.59 -19.26 -0.94
CA GLU A 225 -17.88 -19.75 -0.41
C GLU A 225 -18.89 -18.59 -0.39
N VAL A 226 -19.54 -18.46 -1.55
CA VAL A 226 -20.77 -17.72 -1.78
C VAL A 226 -21.83 -18.16 -0.76
N TRP A 227 -22.15 -17.30 0.20
CA TRP A 227 -23.35 -17.42 1.02
C TRP A 227 -24.59 -17.17 0.14
N GLY A 228 -25.05 -18.21 -0.55
CA GLY A 228 -26.22 -18.16 -1.40
C GLY A 228 -26.94 -19.51 -1.46
N GLY A 229 -28.03 -19.63 -0.71
CA GLY A 229 -29.07 -20.63 -1.00
C GLY A 229 -29.65 -21.35 0.22
N ASP A 230 -30.74 -20.80 0.75
CA ASP A 230 -31.76 -21.55 1.49
C ASP A 230 -32.26 -22.74 0.63
N PRO A 231 -32.62 -23.91 1.20
CA PRO A 231 -34.02 -24.01 1.65
C PRO A 231 -34.28 -25.04 2.78
N PHE A 232 -35.24 -24.76 3.68
CA PHE A 232 -36.35 -25.68 4.04
C PHE A 232 -37.42 -24.96 4.88
#